data_AF-A0A2V5XD98-F1
#
_entry.id   AF-A0A2V5XD98-F1
#
_cell.length_a   1.000
_cell.length_b   1.000
_cell.length_c   1.000
_cell.angle_alpha   90.00
_cell.angle_beta   90.00
_cell.angle_gamma   90.00
#
_symmetry.space_group_name_H-M   'P 1'
#
loop_
_entity.id
_entity.type
_entity.pdbx_description
1 polymer ?
#
loop_
_entity_poly.entity_id
_entity_poly.type
_entity_poly.pdbx_seq_one_letter_code
_entity_poly.pdbx_strand_id
1 'polypeptide(L)'
;MMKHHSPAPTKPKRVVILGASGFVARALARHLAEGGIETLAVGSLQVDLLEPGSATKLQEIIRPDDALVITSALTPEKGKDVRAFMKNLTMVNHLCAFFEKARCAHV
;
A
#
# COMPACT_ATOMS: atom_id res chain seq x y z
N MET A 1 6.18 -11.53 23.64
CA MET A 1 7.13 -10.48 23.23
C MET A 1 7.49 -10.72 21.77
N MET A 2 7.15 -9.81 20.86
CA MET A 2 7.54 -9.96 19.44
C MET A 2 9.03 -9.61 19.31
N LYS A 3 9.80 -10.46 18.61
CA LYS A 3 11.20 -10.17 18.27
C LYS A 3 11.25 -9.75 16.82
N HIS A 4 11.87 -8.60 16.57
CA HIS A 4 12.18 -8.18 15.21
C HIS A 4 13.32 -9.07 14.68
N HIS A 5 13.13 -9.67 13.50
CA HIS A 5 14.10 -10.62 12.93
C HIS A 5 15.21 -9.93 12.11
N SER A 6 15.09 -8.63 11.82
CA SER A 6 16.23 -7.90 11.22
C SER A 6 17.30 -7.61 12.27
N PRO A 7 18.58 -7.86 11.95
CA PRO A 7 19.69 -7.73 12.91
C PRO A 7 19.94 -6.29 13.35
N ALA A 8 19.57 -5.31 12.52
CA ALA A 8 19.65 -3.89 12.82
C ALA A 8 18.51 -3.11 12.14
N PRO A 9 18.05 -1.99 12.72
CA PRO A 9 17.15 -1.08 12.05
C PRO A 9 17.78 -0.58 10.73
N THR A 10 17.10 -0.83 9.62
CA THR A 10 17.58 -0.45 8.29
C THR A 10 16.50 0.36 7.60
N LYS A 11 16.86 1.51 7.02
CA LYS A 11 15.90 2.30 6.24
C LYS A 11 15.52 1.55 4.96
N PRO A 12 14.24 1.58 4.54
CA PRO A 12 13.86 1.07 3.24
C PRO A 12 14.49 1.95 2.14
N LYS A 13 14.78 1.36 0.98
CA LYS A 13 15.29 2.11 -0.17
C LYS A 13 14.26 3.11 -0.68
N ARG A 14 13.02 2.64 -0.85
CA ARG A 14 11.88 3.43 -1.27
C ARG A 14 10.61 2.87 -0.64
N VAL A 15 9.68 3.73 -0.28
CA VAL A 15 8.37 3.35 0.26
C VAL A 15 7.28 3.68 -0.74
N VAL A 16 6.47 2.70 -1.12
CA VAL A 16 5.26 2.90 -1.92
C VAL A 16 4.05 2.89 -0.99
N ILE A 17 3.25 3.95 -0.97
CA ILE A 17 2.08 4.07 -0.10
C ILE A 17 0.81 4.06 -0.95
N LEU A 18 -0.03 3.03 -0.79
CA LEU A 18 -1.35 3.01 -1.43
C LEU A 18 -2.36 3.76 -0.57
N GLY A 19 -3.18 4.60 -1.19
CA GLY A 19 -4.20 5.40 -0.53
C GLY A 19 -3.75 6.84 -0.26
N ALA A 20 -2.96 7.42 -1.18
CA ALA A 20 -2.27 8.71 -1.03
C ALA A 20 -3.08 9.87 -0.44
N SER A 21 -4.40 9.93 -0.70
CA SER A 21 -5.26 11.00 -0.20
C SER A 21 -5.69 10.83 1.26
N GLY A 22 -5.48 9.65 1.85
CA GLY A 22 -5.92 9.30 3.19
C GLY A 22 -5.14 10.01 4.30
N PHE A 23 -5.76 10.12 5.46
CA PHE A 23 -5.17 10.73 6.66
C PHE A 23 -3.83 10.08 7.05
N VAL A 24 -3.81 8.74 7.14
CA VAL A 24 -2.61 7.96 7.50
C VAL A 24 -1.53 8.11 6.43
N ALA A 25 -1.87 8.00 5.15
CA ALA A 25 -0.92 8.12 4.04
C ALA A 25 -0.18 9.46 4.06
N ARG A 26 -0.90 10.57 4.28
CA ARG A 26 -0.31 11.91 4.32
C ARG A 26 0.64 12.10 5.49
N ALA A 27 0.25 11.63 6.68
CA ALA A 27 1.11 11.69 7.86
C ALA A 27 2.37 10.84 7.68
N LEU A 28 2.22 9.63 7.15
CA LEU A 28 3.33 8.73 6.87
C LEU A 28 4.28 9.29 5.81
N ALA A 29 3.76 9.79 4.69
CA ALA A 29 4.58 10.38 3.63
C ALA A 29 5.41 11.57 4.13
N ARG A 30 4.82 12.45 4.95
CA ARG A 30 5.55 13.56 5.58
C ARG A 30 6.67 13.05 6.49
N HIS A 31 6.37 12.09 7.37
CA HIS A 31 7.36 11.52 8.28
C HIS A 31 8.53 10.85 7.54
N LEU A 32 8.25 10.10 6.46
CA LEU A 32 9.28 9.47 5.64
C LEU A 32 10.14 10.51 4.90
N ALA A 33 9.52 11.57 4.39
CA ALA A 33 10.23 12.68 3.74
C ALA A 33 11.16 13.41 4.73
N GLU A 34 10.69 13.71 5.95
CA GLU A 34 11.53 14.25 7.03
C GLU A 34 12.70 13.32 7.39
N GLY A 35 12.50 12.01 7.26
CA GLY A 35 13.54 10.99 7.43
C GLY A 35 14.48 10.80 6.24
N GLY A 36 14.29 11.54 5.14
CA GLY A 36 15.07 11.42 3.90
C GLY A 36 14.86 10.12 3.14
N ILE A 37 13.66 9.52 3.26
CA ILE A 37 13.32 8.24 2.60
C ILE A 37 12.51 8.53 1.33
N GLU A 38 12.97 8.00 0.19
CA GLU A 38 12.24 8.11 -1.07
C GLU A 38 10.84 7.52 -0.92
N THR A 39 9.81 8.28 -1.29
CA THR A 39 8.42 7.90 -1.07
C THR A 39 7.59 8.15 -2.33
N LEU A 40 6.85 7.12 -2.77
CA LEU A 40 5.86 7.22 -3.85
C LEU A 40 4.47 6.98 -3.27
N ALA A 41 3.66 8.03 -3.20
CA ALA A 41 2.26 7.92 -2.79
C ALA A 41 1.36 7.67 -4.02
N VAL A 42 0.60 6.59 -4.02
CA VAL A 42 -0.29 6.17 -5.11
C VAL A 42 -1.76 6.34 -4.68
N GLY A 43 -2.49 7.15 -5.44
CA GLY A 43 -3.92 7.39 -5.24
C GLY A 43 -4.81 6.57 -6.19
N SER A 44 -6.13 6.57 -5.94
CA SER A 44 -7.10 5.83 -6.75
C SER A 44 -7.20 6.32 -8.21
N LEU A 45 -6.81 7.58 -8.49
CA LEU A 45 -6.73 8.10 -9.85
C LEU A 45 -5.62 7.44 -10.68
N GLN A 46 -4.57 6.95 -10.02
CA GLN A 46 -3.46 6.23 -10.67
C GLN A 46 -3.77 4.73 -10.69
N VAL A 47 -4.14 4.18 -9.53
CA VAL A 47 -4.53 2.78 -9.37
C VAL A 47 -5.76 2.68 -8.50
N ASP A 48 -6.92 2.48 -9.13
CA ASP A 48 -8.13 2.08 -8.42
C ASP A 48 -8.06 0.58 -8.12
N LEU A 49 -7.96 0.23 -6.84
CA LEU A 49 -7.88 -1.16 -6.39
C LEU A 49 -9.19 -1.95 -6.55
N LEU A 50 -10.30 -1.30 -6.88
CA LEU A 50 -11.55 -2.00 -7.21
C LEU A 50 -11.58 -2.48 -8.67
N GLU A 51 -10.71 -1.94 -9.53
CA GLU A 51 -10.67 -2.32 -10.94
C GLU A 51 -9.92 -3.66 -11.13
N PRO A 52 -10.42 -4.57 -11.99
CA PRO A 52 -9.79 -5.87 -12.24
C PRO A 52 -8.33 -5.76 -12.73
N GLY A 53 -7.97 -4.68 -13.44
CA GLY A 53 -6.62 -4.43 -13.94
C GLY A 53 -5.64 -3.85 -12.91
N SER A 54 -6.06 -3.66 -11.66
CA SER A 54 -5.24 -3.03 -10.62
C SER A 54 -3.97 -3.82 -10.30
N ALA A 55 -4.04 -5.15 -10.23
CA ALA A 55 -2.88 -5.99 -9.98
C ALA A 55 -1.77 -5.79 -11.02
N THR A 56 -2.12 -5.72 -12.31
CA THR A 56 -1.15 -5.46 -13.39
C THR A 56 -0.55 -4.06 -13.27
N LYS A 57 -1.35 -3.03 -12.99
CA LYS A 57 -0.82 -1.67 -12.77
C LYS A 57 0.15 -1.61 -11.58
N LEU A 58 -0.15 -2.35 -10.52
CA LEU A 58 0.74 -2.44 -9.37
C LEU A 58 2.08 -3.11 -9.74
N GLN A 59 2.08 -4.12 -10.61
CA GLN A 59 3.31 -4.76 -11.12
C GLN A 59 4.20 -3.80 -11.91
N GLU A 60 3.62 -2.83 -12.60
CA GLU A 60 4.37 -1.82 -13.35
C GLU A 60 5.00 -0.75 -12.44
N ILE A 61 4.40 -0.51 -11.27
CA ILE A 61 4.80 0.56 -10.35
C ILE A 61 5.77 0.04 -9.27
N ILE A 62 5.45 -1.13 -8.70
CA ILE A 62 6.11 -1.67 -7.51
C ILE A 62 7.32 -2.51 -7.91
N ARG A 63 8.45 -2.21 -7.29
CA ARG A 63 9.73 -2.91 -7.47
C ARG A 63 9.96 -3.93 -6.35
N PRO A 64 10.75 -4.99 -6.59
CA PRO A 64 11.06 -5.98 -5.58
C PRO A 64 11.73 -5.45 -4.30
N ASP A 65 12.37 -4.28 -4.37
CA ASP A 65 13.06 -3.64 -3.25
C ASP A 65 12.29 -2.47 -2.61
N ASP A 66 11.04 -2.25 -3.03
CA ASP A 66 10.14 -1.30 -2.39
C ASP A 66 9.57 -1.85 -1.09
N ALA A 67 9.49 -1.01 -0.07
CA ALA A 67 8.58 -1.25 1.06
C ALA A 67 7.17 -0.76 0.68
N LEU A 68 6.22 -1.69 0.54
CA LEU A 68 4.82 -1.37 0.29
C LEU A 68 4.03 -1.13 1.58
N VAL A 69 3.29 -0.03 1.66
CA VAL A 69 2.38 0.27 2.79
C VAL A 69 0.98 0.51 2.25
N ILE A 70 0.03 -0.34 2.67
CA ILE A 70 -1.35 -0.29 2.19
C ILE A 70 -2.20 0.45 3.22
N THR A 71 -2.58 1.69 2.90
CA THR A 71 -3.51 2.50 3.72
C THR A 71 -4.85 2.76 3.02
N SER A 72 -5.01 2.24 1.81
CA SER A 72 -6.25 2.28 1.05
C SER A 72 -7.37 1.54 1.78
N ALA A 73 -8.45 2.25 2.06
CA ALA A 73 -9.69 1.67 2.53
C ALA A 73 -10.86 2.57 2.16
N LEU A 74 -12.04 1.96 1.98
CA LEU A 74 -13.32 2.63 2.18
C LEU A 74 -13.58 2.66 3.67
N THR A 75 -13.36 3.84 4.21
CA THR A 75 -13.56 4.20 5.60
C THR A 75 -15.04 4.48 5.89
N PRO A 76 -15.48 4.55 7.16
CA PRO A 76 -16.90 4.66 7.53
C PRO A 76 -17.65 5.84 6.90
N GLU A 77 -16.96 6.93 6.57
CA GLU A 77 -17.51 8.09 5.85
C GLU A 77 -17.88 7.78 4.39
N LYS A 78 -17.31 6.73 3.80
CA LYS A 78 -17.63 6.24 2.45
C LYS A 78 -18.60 5.06 2.44
N GLY A 79 -19.07 4.64 3.61
CA GLY A 79 -20.04 3.56 3.80
C GLY A 79 -19.76 2.75 5.06
N LYS A 80 -20.83 2.36 5.75
CA LYS A 80 -20.79 1.54 6.97
C LYS A 80 -21.53 0.21 6.80
N ASP A 81 -21.83 -0.17 5.56
CA ASP A 81 -22.64 -1.33 5.24
C ASP A 81 -21.78 -2.50 4.72
N VAL A 82 -22.44 -3.63 4.49
CA VAL A 82 -21.81 -4.83 3.93
C VAL A 82 -21.20 -4.57 2.55
N ARG A 83 -21.72 -3.62 1.77
CA ARG A 83 -21.21 -3.30 0.43
C ARG A 83 -19.84 -2.63 0.53
N ALA A 84 -19.67 -1.68 1.46
CA ALA A 84 -18.37 -1.06 1.74
C ALA A 84 -17.35 -2.10 2.22
N PHE A 85 -17.77 -3.04 3.08
CA PHE A 85 -16.93 -4.16 3.52
C PHE A 85 -16.47 -5.05 2.35
N MET A 86 -17.40 -5.49 1.50
CA MET A 86 -17.07 -6.33 0.34
C MET A 86 -16.16 -5.62 -0.67
N LYS A 87 -16.30 -4.31 -0.84
CA LYS A 87 -15.37 -3.50 -1.64
C LYS A 87 -13.97 -3.48 -1.04
N ASN A 88 -13.82 -3.32 0.28
CA ASN A 88 -12.52 -3.42 0.94
C ASN A 88 -11.87 -4.80 0.75
N LEU A 89 -12.65 -5.88 0.85
CA LEU A 89 -12.16 -7.23 0.56
C LEU A 89 -11.77 -7.40 -0.92
N THR A 90 -12.51 -6.78 -1.84
CA THR A 90 -12.16 -6.80 -3.28
C THR A 90 -10.81 -6.13 -3.53
N MET A 91 -10.53 -5.00 -2.88
CA MET A 91 -9.22 -4.35 -2.97
C MET A 91 -8.10 -5.27 -2.45
N VAL A 92 -8.32 -5.95 -1.33
CA VAL A 92 -7.36 -6.92 -0.77
C VAL A 92 -7.18 -8.11 -1.71
N ASN A 93 -8.25 -8.63 -2.31
CA ASN A 93 -8.18 -9.72 -3.28
C ASN A 93 -7.27 -9.38 -4.48
N HIS A 94 -7.39 -8.16 -5.02
CA HIS A 94 -6.49 -7.72 -6.10
C HIS A 94 -5.04 -7.51 -5.64
N LEU A 95 -4.82 -7.09 -4.39
CA LEU A 95 -3.48 -7.05 -3.81
C LEU A 95 -2.88 -8.47 -3.67
N CYS A 96 -3.67 -9.45 -3.25
CA CYS A 96 -3.23 -10.85 -3.23
C CYS A 96 -2.85 -11.34 -4.64
N ALA A 97 -3.67 -11.05 -5.65
CA ALA A 97 -3.35 -11.39 -7.04
C ALA A 97 -2.07 -10.70 -7.57
N PHE A 98 -1.75 -9.49 -7.07
CA PHE A 98 -0.44 -8.87 -7.29
C PHE A 98 0.68 -9.70 -6.63
N PHE A 99 0.53 -10.07 -5.36
CA PHE A 99 1.54 -10.84 -4.61
C PHE A 99 1.77 -12.26 -5.12
N GLU A 100 0.80 -12.86 -5.81
CA GLU A 100 0.98 -14.17 -6.47
C GLU A 100 2.03 -14.12 -7.59
N LYS A 101 2.28 -12.94 -8.18
CA LYS A 101 3.12 -12.77 -9.38
C LYS A 101 4.32 -11.86 -9.16
N ALA A 102 4.28 -11.03 -8.12
CA ALA A 102 5.31 -10.05 -7.82
C ALA A 102 5.55 -9.99 -6.30
N ARG A 103 6.67 -9.39 -5.91
CA ARG A 103 7.07 -9.24 -4.52
C ARG A 103 7.48 -7.80 -4.23
N CYS A 104 7.57 -7.50 -2.95
CA CYS A 104 8.16 -6.27 -2.42
C CYS A 104 9.21 -6.66 -1.37
N ALA A 105 9.85 -5.69 -0.71
CA ALA A 105 11.01 -5.96 0.15
C ALA A 105 10.72 -6.85 1.38
N HIS A 106 9.45 -7.02 1.76
CA HIS A 106 9.04 -7.72 2.99
C HIS A 106 8.12 -8.93 2.75
N VAL A 107 7.97 -9.38 1.51
CA VAL A 107 7.19 -10.57 1.11
C VAL A 107 8.04 -11.50 0.28
#